data_AF-A0A5B0BXA9-F1
#
_entry.id   AF-A0A5B0BXA9-F1
#
_cell.length_a   1.000
_cell.length_b   1.000
_cell.length_c   1.000
_cell.angle_alpha   90.00
_cell.angle_beta   90.00
_cell.angle_gamma   90.00
#
_symmetry.space_group_name_H-M   'P 1'
#
loop_
_entity.id
_entity.type
_entity.pdbx_description
1 polymer ?
#
loop_
_entity_poly.entity_id
_entity_poly.type
_entity_poly.pdbx_seq_one_letter_code
_entity_poly.pdbx_strand_id
1 'polypeptide(L)'
;MLKIVHLLTGAAALLLSFTPSLRTETLPYLQQPDALYLAFFGLINLTLAPVIPYWNKGPRHQLQNLVSALLVLAVVVQTLTLLAPMPEVGGHPAVLLSLVITLIAIVLHLAISFYRSSPAAASQSYDMTNRDTGTVKWFNTSKGFGFISRDSGDDIFVHFRAIRGEGHRVLVEGQRVEFSVMNRDKGLQAEDVIAALPRR
;
A
#
# COMPACT_ATOMS: atom_id res chain seq x y z
N MET A 1 -8.25 -8.29 2.52
CA MET A 1 -8.13 -9.29 3.62
C MET A 1 -6.86 -9.10 4.45
N LEU A 2 -5.68 -8.88 3.86
CA LEU A 2 -4.41 -8.75 4.60
C LEU A 2 -4.41 -7.70 5.74
N LYS A 3 -5.15 -6.59 5.60
CA LYS A 3 -5.27 -5.49 6.57
C LYS A 3 -5.80 -5.99 7.89
N ILE A 4 -6.84 -6.81 7.80
CA ILE A 4 -7.49 -7.42 8.95
C ILE A 4 -6.54 -8.44 9.57
N VAL A 5 -5.82 -9.21 8.76
CA VAL A 5 -4.80 -10.17 9.27
C VAL A 5 -3.74 -9.42 10.07
N HIS A 6 -3.09 -8.41 9.50
CA HIS A 6 -2.07 -7.62 10.21
C HIS A 6 -2.62 -6.89 11.45
N LEU A 7 -3.84 -6.37 11.39
CA LEU A 7 -4.50 -5.73 12.54
C LEU A 7 -4.72 -6.74 13.67
N LEU A 8 -5.28 -7.91 13.37
CA LEU A 8 -5.56 -8.96 14.35
C LEU A 8 -4.27 -9.57 14.89
N THR A 9 -3.32 -9.91 14.02
CA THR A 9 -2.01 -10.45 14.41
C THR A 9 -1.25 -9.47 15.28
N GLY A 10 -1.22 -8.19 14.91
CA GLY A 10 -0.54 -7.15 15.68
C GLY A 10 -1.19 -6.89 17.04
N ALA A 11 -2.52 -6.79 17.09
CA ALA A 11 -3.25 -6.62 18.35
C ALA A 11 -3.11 -7.83 19.27
N ALA A 12 -3.21 -9.04 18.73
CA ALA A 12 -3.01 -10.28 19.49
C ALA A 12 -1.58 -10.37 20.04
N ALA A 13 -0.56 -10.03 19.23
CA ALA A 13 0.83 -10.01 19.68
C ALA A 13 1.05 -9.04 20.84
N LEU A 14 0.50 -7.82 20.75
CA LEU A 14 0.57 -6.85 21.85
C LEU A 14 -0.06 -7.38 23.13
N LEU A 15 -1.27 -7.94 23.06
CA LEU A 15 -1.93 -8.51 24.23
C LEU A 15 -1.15 -9.69 24.81
N LEU A 16 -0.68 -10.59 23.95
CA LEU A 16 0.11 -11.75 24.36
C LEU A 16 1.46 -11.36 24.95
N SER A 17 2.03 -10.21 24.56
CA SER A 17 3.30 -9.74 25.13
C SER A 17 3.21 -9.49 26.63
N PHE A 18 2.04 -9.15 27.17
CA PHE A 18 1.86 -8.92 28.61
C PHE A 18 1.68 -10.21 29.42
N THR A 19 1.52 -11.36 28.77
CA THR A 19 1.24 -12.63 29.46
C THR A 19 2.29 -13.04 30.50
N PRO A 20 3.62 -12.79 30.34
CA PRO A 20 4.56 -13.16 31.39
C PRO A 20 4.45 -12.24 32.60
N SER A 21 4.06 -10.97 32.42
CA SER A 21 3.85 -10.01 33.53
C SER A 21 2.66 -10.36 34.42
N LEU A 22 1.77 -11.24 33.97
CA LEU A 22 0.66 -11.75 34.79
C LEU A 22 1.08 -12.91 35.70
N ARG A 23 2.32 -13.41 35.59
CA ARG A 23 2.83 -14.51 36.41
C ARG A 23 3.52 -13.95 37.67
N THR A 24 3.25 -14.58 38.81
CA THR A 24 3.59 -14.10 40.17
C THR A 24 5.08 -13.91 40.43
N GLU A 25 5.96 -14.66 39.75
CA GLU A 25 7.42 -14.59 39.93
C GLU A 25 8.12 -14.29 38.61
N THR A 26 7.98 -13.05 38.12
CA THR A 26 8.64 -12.64 36.87
C THR A 26 9.38 -11.32 37.01
N LEU A 27 10.41 -11.18 36.19
CA LEU A 27 11.14 -9.92 36.02
C LEU A 27 10.18 -8.80 35.61
N PRO A 28 10.48 -7.52 35.92
CA PRO A 28 9.75 -6.38 35.36
C PRO A 28 9.63 -6.47 33.84
N TYR A 29 8.51 -6.02 33.26
CA TYR A 29 8.23 -6.15 31.81
C TYR A 29 9.37 -5.70 30.90
N LEU A 30 10.02 -4.57 31.22
CA LEU A 30 11.15 -4.04 30.44
C LEU A 30 12.41 -4.92 30.48
N GLN A 31 12.46 -5.90 31.37
CA GLN A 31 13.53 -6.90 31.48
C GLN A 31 13.10 -8.27 30.92
N GLN A 32 11.94 -8.35 30.26
CA GLN A 32 11.44 -9.55 29.60
C GLN A 32 11.69 -9.45 28.08
N PRO A 33 12.83 -9.92 27.55
CA PRO A 33 13.21 -9.71 26.16
C PRO A 33 12.18 -10.30 25.19
N ASP A 34 11.67 -11.50 25.44
CA ASP A 34 10.71 -12.16 24.53
C ASP A 34 9.38 -11.43 24.43
N ALA A 35 8.92 -10.84 25.55
CA ALA A 35 7.73 -10.00 25.59
C ALA A 35 7.96 -8.72 24.78
N LEU A 36 9.10 -8.07 24.97
CA LEU A 36 9.46 -6.86 24.21
C LEU A 36 9.54 -7.15 22.71
N TYR A 37 10.22 -8.22 22.29
CA TYR A 37 10.30 -8.60 20.88
C TYR A 37 8.92 -8.87 20.28
N LEU A 38 8.06 -9.59 21.01
CA LEU A 38 6.69 -9.84 20.55
C LEU A 38 5.89 -8.54 20.42
N ALA A 39 6.02 -7.62 21.37
CA ALA A 39 5.38 -6.32 21.31
C ALA A 39 5.87 -5.51 20.10
N PHE A 40 7.18 -5.47 19.86
CA PHE A 40 7.78 -4.81 18.69
C PHE A 40 7.26 -5.39 17.37
N PHE A 41 7.26 -6.71 17.21
CA PHE A 41 6.72 -7.34 16.00
C PHE A 41 5.22 -7.10 15.82
N GLY A 42 4.47 -7.03 16.92
CA GLY A 42 3.07 -6.61 16.94
C GLY A 42 2.88 -5.20 16.41
N LEU A 43 3.67 -4.23 16.89
CA LEU A 43 3.66 -2.85 16.40
C LEU A 43 4.04 -2.74 14.93
N ILE A 44 5.01 -3.53 14.46
CA ILE A 44 5.38 -3.60 13.04
C ILE A 44 4.16 -4.02 12.20
N ASN A 45 3.44 -5.07 12.60
CA ASN A 45 2.23 -5.51 11.90
C ASN A 45 1.15 -4.40 11.88
N LEU A 46 0.92 -3.72 13.01
CA LEU A 46 -0.07 -2.63 13.10
C LEU A 46 0.28 -1.42 12.23
N THR A 47 1.56 -1.06 12.16
CA THR A 47 2.03 0.09 11.35
C THR A 47 2.06 -0.21 9.86
N LEU A 48 2.26 -1.48 9.46
CA LEU A 48 2.24 -1.90 8.06
C LEU A 48 0.83 -2.23 7.53
N ALA A 49 -0.13 -2.55 8.39
CA ALA A 49 -1.51 -2.85 7.98
C ALA A 49 -2.14 -1.80 7.04
N PRO A 50 -2.02 -0.48 7.29
CA PRO A 50 -2.60 0.56 6.44
C PRO A 50 -1.93 0.70 5.07
N VAL A 51 -0.66 0.30 4.95
CA VAL A 51 0.24 0.63 3.83
C VAL A 51 0.16 -0.38 2.67
N ILE A 52 -0.42 -1.57 2.89
CA ILE A 52 -0.54 -2.60 1.84
C ILE A 52 -1.57 -2.14 0.77
N PRO A 53 -1.17 -1.92 -0.50
CA PRO A 53 -2.08 -1.53 -1.57
C PRO A 53 -2.98 -2.71 -1.99
N TYR A 54 -4.30 -2.50 -2.01
CA TYR A 54 -5.29 -3.55 -2.29
C TYR A 54 -5.65 -3.72 -3.77
N TRP A 55 -5.18 -2.82 -4.63
CA TRP A 55 -5.87 -2.55 -5.90
C TRP A 55 -5.06 -2.84 -7.18
N ASN A 56 -3.83 -3.34 -7.08
CA ASN A 56 -3.02 -3.64 -8.26
C ASN A 56 -2.78 -5.15 -8.42
N LYS A 57 -3.50 -5.78 -9.36
CA LYS A 57 -3.17 -7.13 -9.84
C LYS A 57 -1.85 -7.06 -10.61
N GLY A 58 -0.75 -7.51 -10.01
CA GLY A 58 0.58 -7.53 -10.64
C GLY A 58 1.63 -8.24 -9.78
N PRO A 59 2.86 -8.46 -10.29
CA PRO A 59 3.92 -9.18 -9.56
C PRO A 59 4.29 -8.51 -8.23
N ARG A 60 4.11 -7.18 -8.13
CA ARG A 60 4.30 -6.42 -6.89
C ARG A 60 3.32 -6.85 -5.78
N HIS A 61 2.09 -7.21 -6.13
CA HIS A 61 1.11 -7.69 -5.16
C HIS A 61 1.49 -9.07 -4.62
N GLN A 62 2.00 -9.98 -5.46
CA GLN A 62 2.52 -11.27 -4.98
C GLN A 62 3.69 -11.09 -4.01
N LEU A 63 4.61 -10.18 -4.31
CA LEU A 63 5.74 -9.88 -3.43
C LEU A 63 5.29 -9.23 -2.11
N GLN A 64 4.28 -8.36 -2.14
CA GLN A 64 3.68 -7.78 -0.93
C GLN A 64 2.90 -8.81 -0.08
N ASN A 65 2.29 -9.81 -0.72
CA ASN A 65 1.69 -10.94 -0.01
C ASN A 65 2.76 -11.77 0.70
N LEU A 66 3.92 -11.98 0.07
CA LEU A 66 5.06 -12.66 0.68
C LEU A 66 5.59 -11.88 1.89
N VAL A 67 5.81 -10.57 1.75
CA VAL A 67 6.18 -9.69 2.87
C VAL A 67 5.18 -9.83 4.01
N SER A 68 3.88 -9.81 3.70
CA SER A 68 2.82 -9.97 4.70
C SER A 68 2.89 -11.31 5.41
N ALA A 69 3.08 -12.40 4.67
CA ALA A 69 3.21 -13.73 5.23
C ALA A 69 4.43 -13.86 6.16
N LEU A 70 5.57 -13.28 5.77
CA LEU A 70 6.78 -13.28 6.61
C LEU A 70 6.58 -12.52 7.91
N LEU A 71 5.93 -11.36 7.89
CA LEU A 71 5.67 -10.57 9.10
C LEU A 71 4.72 -11.28 10.07
N VAL A 72 3.70 -11.95 9.55
CA VAL A 72 2.80 -12.78 10.36
C VAL A 72 3.56 -13.99 10.92
N LEU A 73 4.39 -14.63 10.10
CA LEU A 73 5.22 -15.77 10.52
C LEU A 73 6.19 -15.37 11.64
N ALA A 74 6.84 -14.21 11.54
CA ALA A 74 7.72 -13.71 12.60
C ALA A 74 7.00 -13.54 13.94
N VAL A 75 5.77 -13.01 13.93
CA VAL A 75 4.92 -12.93 15.11
C VAL A 75 4.58 -14.33 15.63
N VAL A 76 4.17 -15.25 14.77
CA VAL A 76 3.84 -16.63 15.17
C VAL A 76 5.06 -17.30 15.83
N VAL A 77 6.24 -17.22 15.22
CA VAL A 77 7.48 -17.77 15.78
C VAL A 77 7.77 -17.14 17.15
N GLN A 78 7.66 -15.80 17.28
CA GLN A 78 7.92 -15.13 18.55
C GLN A 78 6.86 -15.41 19.62
N THR A 79 5.59 -15.65 19.25
CA THR A 79 4.58 -16.11 20.19
C THR A 79 4.90 -17.51 20.70
N LEU A 80 5.39 -18.40 19.82
CA LEU A 80 5.78 -19.75 20.21
C LEU A 80 6.98 -19.73 21.16
N THR A 81 7.99 -18.89 20.91
CA THR A 81 9.13 -18.75 21.83
C THR A 81 8.72 -18.20 23.19
N LEU A 82 7.73 -17.28 23.24
CA LEU A 82 7.20 -16.74 24.49
C LEU A 82 6.38 -17.76 25.29
N LEU A 83 5.49 -18.51 24.62
CA LEU A 83 4.56 -19.44 25.27
C LEU A 83 5.21 -20.80 25.59
N ALA A 84 6.13 -21.24 24.74
CA ALA A 84 6.91 -22.46 24.91
C ALA A 84 8.41 -22.07 24.86
N PRO A 85 9.01 -21.70 26.01
CA PRO A 85 10.37 -21.19 26.07
C PRO A 85 11.37 -22.20 25.52
N MET A 86 11.79 -21.97 24.28
CA MET A 86 12.85 -22.70 23.61
C MET A 86 14.01 -21.72 23.52
N PRO A 87 14.97 -21.73 24.46
CA PRO A 87 16.03 -20.73 24.48
C PRO A 87 16.91 -20.83 23.23
N GLU A 88 17.08 -22.04 22.70
CA GLU A 88 17.92 -22.31 21.54
C GLU A 88 17.21 -23.15 20.48
N VAL A 89 17.51 -22.85 19.21
CA VAL A 89 17.13 -23.63 18.03
C VAL A 89 18.40 -23.85 17.22
N GLY A 90 18.86 -25.10 17.11
CA GLY A 90 20.07 -25.44 16.37
C GLY A 90 21.36 -24.80 16.92
N GLY A 91 21.45 -24.58 18.24
CA GLY A 91 22.61 -23.95 18.91
C GLY A 91 22.64 -22.42 18.84
N HIS A 92 21.53 -21.80 18.44
CA HIS A 92 21.39 -20.34 18.36
C HIS A 92 20.16 -19.86 19.13
N PRO A 93 20.18 -18.64 19.71
CA PRO A 93 19.00 -18.08 20.37
C PRO A 93 17.77 -18.10 19.47
N ALA A 94 16.65 -18.65 19.94
CA ALA A 94 15.46 -18.85 19.11
C ALA A 94 14.89 -17.53 18.54
N VAL A 95 15.10 -16.42 19.23
CA VAL A 95 14.73 -15.05 18.79
C VAL A 95 15.42 -14.66 17.48
N LEU A 96 16.59 -15.20 17.16
CA LEU A 96 17.26 -14.89 15.90
C LEU A 96 16.41 -15.31 14.69
N LEU A 97 15.60 -16.36 14.80
CA LEU A 97 14.73 -16.81 13.72
C LEU A 97 13.67 -15.75 13.38
N SER A 98 12.95 -15.25 14.38
CA SER A 98 11.92 -14.21 14.19
C SER A 98 12.53 -12.88 13.73
N LEU A 99 13.73 -12.52 14.22
CA LEU A 99 14.47 -11.35 13.77
C LEU A 99 14.89 -11.44 12.30
N VAL A 100 15.46 -12.57 11.87
CA VAL A 100 15.88 -12.77 10.47
C VAL A 100 14.68 -12.73 9.54
N ILE A 101 13.58 -13.39 9.89
CA ILE A 101 12.34 -13.35 9.10
C ILE A 101 11.83 -11.91 8.97
N THR A 102 11.83 -11.15 10.07
CA THR A 102 11.41 -9.75 10.07
C THR A 102 12.34 -8.88 9.22
N LEU A 103 13.65 -9.07 9.33
CA LEU A 103 14.65 -8.34 8.54
C LEU A 103 14.46 -8.60 7.04
N ILE A 104 14.28 -9.86 6.63
CA ILE A 104 14.00 -10.22 5.23
C ILE A 104 12.71 -9.54 4.75
N ALA A 105 11.66 -9.55 5.57
CA ALA A 105 10.39 -8.90 5.22
C ALA A 105 10.56 -7.38 5.03
N ILE A 106 11.31 -6.71 5.92
CA ILE A 106 11.58 -5.27 5.84
C ILE A 106 12.43 -4.95 4.60
N VAL A 107 13.53 -5.67 4.38
CA VAL A 107 14.39 -5.46 3.22
C VAL A 107 13.61 -5.66 1.92
N LEU A 108 12.79 -6.70 1.84
CA LEU A 108 11.94 -6.94 0.68
C LEU A 108 10.90 -5.83 0.49
N HIS A 109 10.26 -5.36 1.57
CA HIS A 109 9.33 -4.24 1.53
C HIS A 109 9.99 -2.95 1.02
N LEU A 110 11.18 -2.63 1.54
CA LEU A 110 11.96 -1.47 1.12
C LEU A 110 12.38 -1.60 -0.34
N ALA A 111 12.86 -2.77 -0.77
CA ALA A 111 13.20 -3.02 -2.18
C ALA A 111 11.99 -2.77 -3.10
N ILE A 112 10.80 -3.29 -2.76
CA ILE A 112 9.57 -3.04 -3.53
C ILE A 112 9.23 -1.54 -3.58
N SER A 113 9.44 -0.83 -2.47
CA SER A 113 9.14 0.60 -2.35
C SER A 113 10.13 1.47 -3.14
N PHE A 114 11.43 1.16 -3.09
CA PHE A 114 12.49 1.94 -3.73
C PHE A 114 12.70 1.64 -5.22
N TYR A 115 12.30 0.46 -5.70
CA TYR A 115 12.23 0.18 -7.14
C TYR A 115 11.19 1.06 -7.88
N ARG A 116 10.52 1.98 -7.20
CA ARG A 116 9.62 2.98 -7.79
C ARG A 116 10.30 4.28 -8.21
N SER A 117 11.63 4.40 -8.14
CA SER A 117 12.32 5.65 -8.45
C SER A 117 13.52 5.48 -9.39
N SER A 118 13.24 5.11 -10.63
CA SER A 118 13.90 5.83 -11.73
C SER A 118 12.79 6.49 -12.51
N PRO A 119 12.56 7.81 -12.37
CA PRO A 119 12.06 8.58 -13.47
C PRO A 119 13.24 8.64 -14.47
N ALA A 120 13.52 7.52 -15.13
CA ALA A 120 14.15 7.66 -16.43
C ALA A 120 13.24 8.61 -17.17
N ALA A 121 13.79 9.73 -17.61
CA ALA A 121 13.14 10.67 -18.51
C ALA A 121 12.79 9.90 -19.79
N ALA A 122 11.77 9.05 -19.70
CA ALA A 122 11.04 8.59 -20.84
C ALA A 122 10.35 9.87 -21.31
N SER A 123 10.90 10.46 -22.36
CA SER A 123 10.05 10.90 -23.45
C SER A 123 9.14 9.72 -23.79
N GLN A 124 8.06 9.56 -23.02
CA GLN A 124 6.94 8.74 -23.42
C GLN A 124 6.50 9.39 -24.71
N SER A 125 6.82 8.75 -25.83
CA SER A 125 6.05 8.92 -27.05
C SER A 125 4.60 8.77 -26.60
N TYR A 126 3.92 9.91 -26.48
CA TYR A 126 2.48 9.95 -26.35
C TYR A 126 1.99 9.12 -27.51
N ASP A 127 1.52 7.91 -27.23
CA ASP A 127 0.86 7.11 -28.24
C ASP A 127 -0.47 7.82 -28.50
N MET A 128 -0.43 8.78 -29.43
CA MET A 128 -1.57 9.56 -29.90
C MET A 128 -2.68 8.66 -30.48
N THR A 129 -2.42 7.36 -30.62
CA THR A 129 -3.30 6.39 -31.24
C THR A 129 -4.35 5.81 -30.29
N ASN A 130 -4.24 5.99 -28.97
CA ASN A 130 -5.21 5.42 -28.01
C ASN A 130 -5.71 6.45 -26.99
N ARG A 131 -6.28 7.54 -27.51
CA ARG A 131 -7.03 8.51 -26.70
C ARG A 131 -8.48 8.07 -26.62
N ASP A 132 -9.04 8.13 -25.42
CA ASP A 132 -10.44 7.86 -25.16
C ASP A 132 -11.24 9.17 -25.18
N THR A 133 -12.54 9.06 -25.43
CA THR A 133 -13.45 10.22 -25.47
C THR A 133 -14.54 10.09 -24.43
N GLY A 134 -15.04 11.24 -23.96
CA GLY A 134 -16.08 11.27 -22.95
C GLY A 134 -16.70 12.64 -22.77
N THR A 135 -17.69 12.69 -21.89
CA THR A 135 -18.39 13.92 -21.50
C THR A 135 -18.06 14.25 -20.05
N VAL A 136 -17.69 15.50 -19.78
CA VAL A 136 -17.49 15.97 -18.42
C VAL A 136 -18.81 15.87 -17.65
N LYS A 137 -18.86 14.99 -16.66
CA LYS A 137 -20.05 14.75 -15.85
C LYS A 137 -20.26 15.86 -14.82
N TRP A 138 -19.16 16.33 -14.23
CA TRP A 138 -19.11 17.53 -13.41
C TRP A 138 -17.65 17.89 -13.13
N PHE A 139 -17.39 19.16 -12.86
CA PHE A 139 -16.08 19.64 -12.44
C PHE A 139 -16.22 20.75 -11.41
N ASN A 140 -15.52 20.60 -10.29
CA ASN A 140 -15.49 21.62 -9.24
C ASN A 140 -14.25 22.49 -9.42
N THR A 141 -14.44 23.70 -9.96
CA THR A 141 -13.36 24.66 -10.21
C THR A 141 -12.61 25.04 -8.95
N SER A 142 -13.30 25.26 -7.83
CA SER A 142 -12.69 25.65 -6.55
C SER A 142 -11.80 24.56 -5.97
N LYS A 143 -12.20 23.29 -6.13
CA LYS A 143 -11.43 22.13 -5.65
C LYS A 143 -10.45 21.57 -6.68
N GLY A 144 -10.58 21.94 -7.96
CA GLY A 144 -9.70 21.52 -9.04
C GLY A 144 -9.84 20.06 -9.47
N PHE A 145 -11.01 19.44 -9.30
CA PHE A 145 -11.25 18.06 -9.72
C PHE A 145 -12.69 17.81 -10.17
N GLY A 146 -12.88 16.73 -10.93
CA GLY A 146 -14.16 16.32 -11.47
C GLY A 146 -14.17 14.88 -11.94
N PHE A 147 -15.24 14.54 -12.67
CA PHE A 147 -15.38 13.24 -13.33
C PHE A 147 -15.80 13.42 -14.78
N ILE A 148 -15.30 12.52 -15.63
CA ILE A 148 -15.67 12.41 -17.05
C ILE A 148 -16.37 11.06 -17.21
N SER A 149 -17.55 11.06 -17.82
CA SER A 149 -18.22 9.84 -18.24
C SER A 149 -17.65 9.40 -19.58
N ARG A 150 -16.99 8.24 -19.62
CA ARG A 150 -16.36 7.72 -20.83
C ARG A 150 -17.44 7.22 -21.79
N ASP A 151 -17.16 7.30 -23.08
CA ASP A 151 -18.04 6.69 -24.10
C ASP A 151 -18.09 5.16 -23.98
N SER A 152 -17.09 4.56 -23.33
CA SER A 152 -17.03 3.14 -22.97
C SER A 152 -17.88 2.75 -21.74
N GLY A 153 -18.46 3.72 -21.02
CA GLY A 153 -19.47 3.50 -19.99
C GLY A 153 -19.03 3.75 -18.53
N ASP A 154 -17.74 3.71 -18.22
CA ASP A 154 -17.25 3.97 -16.86
C ASP A 154 -16.96 5.45 -16.63
N ASP A 155 -17.21 5.94 -15.40
CA ASP A 155 -16.78 7.27 -14.98
C ASP A 155 -15.30 7.26 -14.59
N ILE A 156 -14.55 8.27 -15.03
CA ILE A 156 -13.12 8.41 -14.74
C ILE A 156 -12.83 9.73 -14.00
N PHE A 157 -11.95 9.65 -13.01
CA PHE A 157 -11.52 10.83 -12.25
C PHE A 157 -10.63 11.74 -13.08
N VAL A 158 -10.79 13.06 -12.95
CA VAL A 158 -9.92 14.06 -13.57
C VAL A 158 -9.50 15.13 -12.56
N HIS A 159 -8.22 15.52 -12.61
CA HIS A 159 -7.65 16.60 -11.82
C HIS A 159 -7.22 17.76 -12.72
N PHE A 160 -7.26 19.00 -12.25
CA PHE A 160 -6.94 20.19 -13.06
C PHE A 160 -5.54 20.13 -13.70
N ARG A 161 -4.60 19.45 -13.05
CA ARG A 161 -3.23 19.24 -13.57
C ARG A 161 -3.18 18.42 -14.85
N ALA A 162 -4.15 17.54 -15.05
CA ALA A 162 -4.25 16.69 -16.23
C ALA A 162 -4.78 17.45 -17.46
N ILE A 163 -5.41 18.61 -17.28
CA ILE A 163 -5.97 19.43 -18.36
C ILE A 163 -4.83 20.19 -19.05
N ARG A 164 -4.77 20.10 -20.37
CA ARG A 164 -3.82 20.86 -21.18
C ARG A 164 -4.30 22.29 -21.41
N GLY A 165 -3.35 23.22 -21.44
CA GLY A 165 -3.61 24.65 -21.64
C GLY A 165 -2.83 25.52 -20.65
N GLU A 166 -2.72 26.80 -21.00
CA GLU A 166 -2.14 27.84 -20.15
C GLU A 166 -3.26 28.61 -19.44
N GLY A 167 -3.01 29.06 -18.19
CA GLY A 167 -4.02 29.78 -17.39
C GLY A 167 -4.95 28.88 -16.57
N HIS A 168 -6.22 29.29 -16.42
CA HIS A 168 -7.21 28.59 -15.59
C HIS A 168 -7.70 27.31 -16.28
N ARG A 169 -7.21 26.17 -15.80
CA ARG A 169 -7.52 24.82 -16.30
C ARG A 169 -8.83 24.31 -15.70
N VAL A 170 -9.93 24.55 -16.40
CA VAL A 170 -11.29 24.22 -15.96
C VAL A 170 -12.01 23.41 -17.03
N LEU A 171 -12.85 22.46 -16.60
CA LEU A 171 -13.77 21.74 -17.47
C LEU A 171 -15.20 22.20 -17.20
N VAL A 172 -16.01 22.28 -18.25
CA VAL A 172 -17.43 22.63 -18.15
C VAL A 172 -18.26 21.35 -18.18
N GLU A 173 -19.28 21.26 -17.34
CA GLU A 173 -20.23 20.13 -17.38
C GLU A 173 -20.87 20.00 -18.77
N GLY A 174 -20.97 18.77 -19.27
CA GLY A 174 -21.43 18.49 -20.64
C GLY A 174 -20.38 18.68 -21.73
N GLN A 175 -19.18 19.21 -21.41
CA GLN A 175 -18.12 19.40 -22.39
C GLN A 175 -17.58 18.06 -22.89
N ARG A 176 -17.41 17.94 -24.22
CA ARG A 176 -16.72 16.80 -24.83
C ARG A 176 -15.21 16.96 -24.72
N VAL A 177 -14.56 15.90 -24.26
CA VAL A 177 -13.13 15.87 -23.99
C VAL A 177 -12.50 14.58 -24.50
N GLU A 178 -11.20 14.68 -24.77
CA GLU A 178 -10.37 13.58 -25.23
C GLU A 178 -9.16 13.47 -24.31
N PHE A 179 -8.83 12.25 -23.87
CA PHE A 179 -7.84 12.03 -22.80
C PHE A 179 -7.24 10.64 -22.87
N SER A 180 -6.11 10.45 -22.18
CA SER A 180 -5.50 9.15 -21.98
C SER A 180 -5.94 8.57 -20.64
N VAL A 181 -6.23 7.27 -20.61
CA VAL A 181 -6.60 6.56 -19.38
C VAL A 181 -5.34 6.02 -18.70
N MET A 182 -5.11 6.41 -17.46
CA MET A 182 -4.00 5.91 -16.65
C MET A 182 -4.52 5.28 -15.36
N ASN A 183 -3.98 4.13 -14.96
CA ASN A 183 -4.29 3.50 -13.68
C ASN A 183 -3.35 4.04 -12.59
N ARG A 184 -3.88 4.72 -11.57
CA ARG A 184 -3.13 5.24 -10.41
C ARG A 184 -3.58 4.59 -9.10
N ASP A 185 -2.90 4.93 -8.00
CA ASP A 185 -3.13 4.35 -6.67
C ASP A 185 -4.59 4.54 -6.15
N LYS A 186 -5.37 5.48 -6.72
CA LYS A 186 -6.79 5.73 -6.40
C LYS A 186 -7.79 5.24 -7.46
N GLY A 187 -7.35 4.46 -8.44
CA GLY A 187 -8.16 3.97 -9.56
C GLY A 187 -7.83 4.65 -10.89
N LEU A 188 -8.74 4.49 -11.86
CA LEU A 188 -8.60 5.06 -13.20
C LEU A 188 -8.68 6.59 -13.15
N GLN A 189 -7.73 7.25 -13.82
CA GLN A 189 -7.63 8.70 -13.92
C GLN A 189 -7.38 9.11 -15.37
N ALA A 190 -8.04 10.19 -15.79
CA ALA A 190 -7.78 10.86 -17.05
C ALA A 190 -6.51 11.72 -16.95
N GLU A 191 -5.62 11.56 -17.93
CA GLU A 191 -4.42 12.36 -18.14
C GLU A 191 -4.50 13.00 -19.54
N ASP A 192 -3.73 14.06 -19.77
CA ASP A 192 -3.68 14.76 -21.07
C ASP A 192 -4.99 15.36 -21.59
N VAL A 193 -5.90 15.76 -20.71
CA VAL A 193 -7.26 16.13 -21.10
C VAL A 193 -7.24 17.38 -22.00
N ILE A 194 -7.81 17.25 -23.20
CA ILE A 194 -8.07 18.34 -24.14
C ILE A 194 -9.56 18.39 -24.49
N ALA A 195 -10.04 19.54 -24.97
CA ALA A 195 -11.36 19.62 -25.58
C ALA A 195 -11.39 18.78 -26.87
N ALA A 196 -12.40 17.93 -27.02
CA ALA A 196 -12.55 17.14 -28.24
C ALA A 196 -12.95 18.04 -29.40
N LEU A 197 -12.37 17.81 -30.58
CA LEU A 197 -12.75 18.53 -31.80
C LEU A 197 -14.23 18.23 -32.15
N PRO A 198 -15.00 19.23 -32.61
CA PRO A 198 -16.35 18.98 -33.11
C PRO A 198 -16.26 18.03 -34.31
N ARG A 199 -16.93 16.87 -34.23
CA ARG A 199 -17.08 15.96 -35.37
C ARG A 199 -17.87 16.71 -36.46
N ARG A 200 -17.22 16.97 -37.60
CA ARG A 200 -17.89 17.43 -38.83
C ARG A 200 -18.67 16.30 -39.46
#